data_AF-A0A9E1ZMK2-F1
#
_entry.id   AF-A0A9E1ZMK2-F1
#
_cell.length_a   1.000
_cell.length_b   1.000
_cell.length_c   1.000
_cell.angle_alpha   90.00
_cell.angle_beta   90.00
_cell.angle_gamma   90.00
#
_symmetry.space_group_name_H-M   'P 1'
#
loop_
_entity.id
_entity.type
_entity.pdbx_description
1 polymer ?
#
loop_
_entity_poly.entity_id
_entity_poly.type
_entity_poly.pdbx_seq_one_letter_code
_entity_poly.pdbx_strand_id
1 'polypeptide(L)'
;FVQNAEDWLALNQPAEFRQELLDFYFACNNYLRTAEYFDTFYVSYFECRGRSDLKAKLFCLDPAPMLAEPLKRSQSTIFFSATLLPLDYFKILLTGATDHPSRAFRSPFPIENTQLMIHNRISTKYKERADSYASIASAIEGICNAQSGNYLVFFPSYAYMAAVLELVKERLPEEQLLVQSRGMTETEREDFLNQFSTDNAETMIGFAVMGGIFGEGIDLVGERLIGAIVVGVGLPQMGLERDLIRDYFNKENGNGFAYAYQYPGFNRVLQATGRVIRTETDRGIIVLIDERFAHARYRRLFPAHWRGFQFIQSEGEIKDHLERFWLQS
;
A
#
# COMPACT_ATOMS: atom_id res chain seq x y z
N PHE A 1 -1.40 11.73 37.58
CA PHE A 1 -2.49 12.12 36.66
C PHE A 1 -3.62 11.09 36.69
N VAL A 2 -3.39 9.84 36.25
CA VAL A 2 -4.42 8.79 36.15
C VAL A 2 -5.29 8.65 37.39
N GLN A 3 -4.70 8.51 38.59
CA GLN A 3 -5.48 8.42 39.85
C GLN A 3 -6.41 9.62 40.07
N ASN A 4 -5.90 10.84 39.95
CA ASN A 4 -6.71 12.05 40.14
C ASN A 4 -7.84 12.17 39.09
N ALA A 5 -7.58 11.71 37.86
CA ALA A 5 -8.58 11.68 36.80
C ALA A 5 -9.67 10.61 37.07
N GLU A 6 -9.28 9.44 37.55
CA GLU A 6 -10.19 8.37 37.96
C GLU A 6 -11.12 8.82 39.09
N ASP A 7 -10.53 9.39 40.17
CA ASP A 7 -11.27 9.89 41.32
C ASP A 7 -12.29 10.96 40.90
N TRP A 8 -11.89 11.90 40.02
CA TRP A 8 -12.77 12.94 39.51
C TRP A 8 -13.89 12.37 38.62
N LEU A 9 -13.57 11.45 37.70
CA LEU A 9 -14.54 10.82 36.80
C LEU A 9 -15.56 9.95 37.55
N ALA A 10 -15.16 9.33 38.66
CA ALA A 10 -16.02 8.50 39.51
C ALA A 10 -17.09 9.30 40.27
N LEU A 11 -16.85 10.59 40.52
CA LEU A 11 -17.77 11.48 41.24
C LEU A 11 -19.01 11.92 40.42
N ASN A 12 -19.19 11.38 39.20
CA ASN A 12 -20.35 11.62 38.31
C ASN A 12 -20.71 13.10 38.12
N GLN A 13 -19.71 13.98 38.02
CA GLN A 13 -19.93 15.41 37.82
C GLN A 13 -20.04 15.75 36.31
N PRO A 14 -21.10 16.47 35.88
CA PRO A 14 -21.15 17.02 34.52
C PRO A 14 -20.14 18.17 34.39
N ALA A 15 -19.27 18.10 33.38
CA ALA A 15 -18.38 19.18 33.01
C ALA A 15 -18.18 19.19 31.49
N GLU A 16 -17.96 20.38 30.92
CA GLU A 16 -17.74 20.56 29.47
C GLU A 16 -16.51 19.78 28.98
N PHE A 17 -15.48 19.65 29.81
CA PHE A 17 -14.24 18.93 29.49
C PHE A 17 -14.29 17.42 29.82
N ARG A 18 -15.41 16.89 30.30
CA ARG A 18 -15.48 15.50 30.80
C ARG A 18 -15.07 14.49 29.73
N GLN A 19 -15.49 14.68 28.48
CA GLN A 19 -15.15 13.76 27.38
C GLN A 19 -13.66 13.81 27.07
N GLU A 20 -13.08 15.01 26.95
CA GLU A 20 -11.64 15.18 26.71
C GLU A 20 -10.80 14.57 27.84
N LEU A 21 -11.23 14.73 29.09
CA LEU A 21 -10.58 14.11 30.24
C LEU A 21 -10.66 12.58 30.18
N LEU A 22 -11.81 12.03 29.80
CA LEU A 22 -12.00 10.58 29.67
C LEU A 22 -11.11 9.99 28.57
N ASP A 23 -11.05 10.65 27.42
CA ASP A 23 -10.21 10.24 26.29
C ASP A 23 -8.71 10.27 26.69
N PHE A 24 -8.28 11.33 27.38
CA PHE A 24 -6.90 11.46 27.85
C PHE A 24 -6.57 10.47 28.98
N TYR A 25 -7.52 10.21 29.89
CA TYR A 25 -7.40 9.17 30.92
C TYR A 25 -7.17 7.79 30.31
N PHE A 26 -7.96 7.40 29.29
CA PHE A 26 -7.77 6.14 28.59
C PHE A 26 -6.44 6.11 27.82
N ALA A 27 -6.02 7.22 27.19
CA ALA A 27 -4.71 7.31 26.55
C ALA A 27 -3.56 7.09 27.53
N CYS A 28 -3.61 7.72 28.71
CA CYS A 28 -2.61 7.51 29.77
C CYS A 28 -2.61 6.06 30.30
N ASN A 29 -3.77 5.47 30.53
CA ASN A 29 -3.86 4.08 30.98
C ASN A 29 -3.30 3.10 29.93
N ASN A 30 -3.62 3.30 28.64
CA ASN A 30 -3.06 2.49 27.56
C ASN A 30 -1.54 2.63 27.49
N TYR A 31 -1.00 3.84 27.68
CA TYR A 31 0.44 4.08 27.75
C TYR A 31 1.08 3.32 28.91
N LEU A 32 0.53 3.46 30.13
CA LEU A 32 1.07 2.80 31.33
C LEU A 32 1.00 1.27 31.22
N ARG A 33 -0.12 0.73 30.76
CA ARG A 33 -0.25 -0.72 30.52
C ARG A 33 0.73 -1.23 29.48
N THR A 34 0.99 -0.44 28.42
CA THR A 34 2.00 -0.80 27.42
C THR A 34 3.40 -0.73 28.02
N ALA A 35 3.66 0.23 28.92
CA ALA A 35 4.94 0.38 29.59
C ALA A 35 5.30 -0.81 30.50
N GLU A 36 4.31 -1.57 30.98
CA GLU A 36 4.54 -2.82 31.72
C GLU A 36 5.26 -3.88 30.87
N TYR A 37 5.13 -3.82 29.55
CA TYR A 37 5.81 -4.69 28.59
C TYR A 37 7.10 -4.07 28.01
N PHE A 38 7.55 -2.93 28.55
CA PHE A 38 8.68 -2.21 28.00
C PHE A 38 9.99 -2.98 28.21
N ASP A 39 10.59 -3.40 27.11
CA ASP A 39 11.85 -4.13 27.05
C ASP A 39 12.68 -3.70 25.84
N THR A 40 13.62 -4.55 25.40
CA THR A 40 14.48 -4.30 24.24
C THR A 40 13.76 -4.20 22.90
N PHE A 41 12.49 -4.63 22.83
CA PHE A 41 11.66 -4.55 21.61
C PHE A 41 10.85 -3.26 21.53
N TYR A 42 10.97 -2.37 22.53
CA TYR A 42 10.32 -1.07 22.55
C TYR A 42 11.33 0.09 22.56
N VAL A 43 10.94 1.20 21.95
CA VAL A 43 11.63 2.49 22.06
C VAL A 43 10.64 3.52 22.56
N SER A 44 11.08 4.33 23.53
CA SER A 44 10.38 5.55 23.93
C SER A 44 10.98 6.76 23.24
N TYR A 45 10.13 7.63 22.71
CA TYR A 45 10.58 8.90 22.17
C TYR A 45 9.55 10.00 22.40
N PHE A 46 10.02 11.24 22.30
CA PHE A 46 9.23 12.44 22.52
C PHE A 46 9.29 13.34 21.29
N GLU A 47 8.14 13.83 20.83
CA GLU A 47 8.01 14.81 19.76
C GLU A 47 7.43 16.10 20.35
N CYS A 48 8.17 17.21 20.25
CA CYS A 48 7.66 18.53 20.59
C CYS A 48 7.06 19.20 19.34
N ARG A 49 5.77 19.54 19.38
CA ARG A 49 5.07 20.31 18.34
C ARG A 49 4.89 21.74 18.81
N GLY A 50 5.82 22.63 18.46
CA GLY A 50 5.80 24.00 18.96
C GLY A 50 6.22 24.10 20.43
N ARG A 51 5.71 25.11 21.16
CA ARG A 51 6.21 25.45 22.52
C ARG A 51 5.57 24.66 23.68
N SER A 52 4.39 24.07 23.47
CA SER A 52 3.59 23.50 24.58
C SER A 52 2.94 22.15 24.28
N ASP A 53 3.07 21.63 23.05
CA ASP A 53 2.52 20.31 22.69
C ASP A 53 3.66 19.29 22.69
N LEU A 54 3.57 18.33 23.61
CA LEU A 54 4.53 17.24 23.80
C LEU A 54 3.81 15.93 23.58
N LYS A 55 4.25 15.16 22.59
CA LYS A 55 3.79 13.80 22.36
C LYS A 55 4.84 12.82 22.86
N ALA A 56 4.48 12.01 23.84
CA ALA A 56 5.26 10.84 24.25
C ALA A 56 4.73 9.59 23.54
N LYS A 57 5.61 8.74 23.02
CA LYS A 57 5.22 7.47 22.39
C LYS A 57 6.11 6.33 22.86
N LEU A 58 5.47 5.20 23.17
CA LEU A 58 6.10 3.88 23.24
C LEU A 58 5.86 3.18 21.91
N PHE A 59 6.94 2.79 21.25
CA PHE A 59 6.91 2.24 19.91
C PHE A 59 7.50 0.83 19.90
N CYS A 60 6.67 -0.16 19.56
CA CYS A 60 7.08 -1.55 19.39
C CYS A 60 7.84 -1.71 18.07
N LEU A 61 9.10 -2.14 18.14
CA LEU A 61 9.95 -2.41 16.99
C LEU A 61 9.73 -3.82 16.44
N ASP A 62 9.51 -4.78 17.34
CA ASP A 62 9.33 -6.19 17.02
C ASP A 62 8.10 -6.75 17.73
N PRO A 63 7.03 -7.07 16.99
CA PRO A 63 5.80 -7.57 17.59
C PRO A 63 5.88 -9.06 17.97
N ALA A 64 6.83 -9.84 17.45
CA ALA A 64 6.85 -11.29 17.66
C ALA A 64 6.88 -11.71 19.14
N PRO A 65 7.72 -11.10 20.01
CA PRO A 65 7.73 -11.44 21.44
C PRO A 65 6.40 -11.16 22.14
N MET A 66 5.70 -10.10 21.73
CA MET A 66 4.39 -9.72 22.28
C MET A 66 3.26 -10.63 21.81
N LEU A 67 3.41 -11.23 20.62
CA LEU A 67 2.45 -12.18 20.07
C LEU A 67 2.68 -13.61 20.58
N ALA A 68 3.89 -13.94 21.03
CA ALA A 68 4.27 -15.29 21.41
C ALA A 68 3.35 -15.90 22.50
N GLU A 69 3.09 -15.19 23.59
CA GLU A 69 2.23 -15.69 24.67
C GLU A 69 0.76 -15.86 24.25
N PRO A 70 0.10 -14.87 23.62
CA PRO A 70 -1.24 -15.07 23.05
C PRO A 70 -1.35 -16.28 22.12
N LEU A 71 -0.37 -16.49 21.24
CA LEU A 71 -0.37 -17.60 20.28
C LEU A 71 -0.30 -18.96 20.98
N LYS A 72 0.49 -19.09 22.05
CA LYS A 72 0.60 -20.31 22.88
C LYS A 72 -0.70 -20.71 23.58
N ARG A 73 -1.64 -19.78 23.77
CA ARG A 73 -2.96 -20.07 24.40
C ARG A 73 -3.89 -20.84 23.46
N SER A 74 -3.55 -20.93 22.17
CA SER A 74 -4.28 -21.70 21.17
C SER A 74 -3.61 -23.05 20.93
N GLN A 75 -4.38 -24.09 20.55
CA GLN A 75 -3.80 -25.35 20.08
C GLN A 75 -3.11 -25.18 18.71
N SER A 76 -3.63 -24.28 17.88
CA SER A 76 -3.08 -23.96 16.56
C SER A 76 -3.53 -22.55 16.14
N THR A 77 -2.64 -21.80 15.51
CA THR A 77 -2.95 -20.51 14.85
C THR A 77 -2.65 -20.60 13.36
N ILE A 78 -3.58 -20.17 12.51
CA ILE A 78 -3.44 -20.14 11.05
C ILE A 78 -3.48 -18.68 10.59
N PHE A 79 -2.38 -18.21 10.00
CA PHE A 79 -2.32 -16.91 9.34
C PHE A 79 -2.65 -17.08 7.86
N PHE A 80 -3.68 -16.37 7.39
CA PHE A 80 -4.14 -16.45 6.01
C PHE A 80 -4.29 -15.05 5.41
N SER A 81 -3.63 -14.79 4.29
CA SER A 81 -3.81 -13.58 3.49
C SER A 81 -3.20 -13.77 2.09
N ALA A 82 -3.75 -13.05 1.11
CA ALA A 82 -3.28 -13.03 -0.27
C ALA A 82 -1.93 -12.31 -0.45
N THR A 83 -1.53 -11.50 0.54
CA THR A 83 -0.33 -10.62 0.46
C THR A 83 0.72 -10.95 1.51
N LEU A 84 0.73 -12.19 2.05
CA LEU A 84 1.79 -12.69 2.95
C LEU A 84 3.08 -13.04 2.20
N LEU A 85 3.62 -12.10 1.42
CA LEU A 85 4.87 -12.27 0.68
C LEU A 85 5.82 -11.10 0.96
N PRO A 86 7.11 -11.36 1.25
CA PRO A 86 7.75 -12.67 1.42
C PRO A 86 7.31 -13.39 2.70
N LEU A 87 7.15 -14.71 2.64
CA LEU A 87 6.68 -15.51 3.77
C LEU A 87 7.59 -15.39 4.99
N ASP A 88 8.92 -15.49 4.82
CA ASP A 88 9.86 -15.45 5.93
C ASP A 88 9.82 -14.12 6.69
N TYR A 89 9.61 -13.00 6.00
CA TYR A 89 9.42 -11.70 6.63
C TYR A 89 8.22 -11.70 7.58
N PHE A 90 7.07 -12.21 7.14
CA PHE A 90 5.88 -12.29 7.98
C PHE A 90 6.02 -13.33 9.09
N LYS A 91 6.65 -14.47 8.83
CA LYS A 91 6.89 -15.48 9.89
C LYS A 91 7.75 -14.90 11.00
N ILE A 92 8.84 -14.21 10.67
CA ILE A 92 9.71 -13.56 11.65
C ILE A 92 8.91 -12.54 12.46
N LEU A 93 8.13 -11.64 11.83
CA LEU A 93 7.35 -10.65 12.56
C LEU A 93 6.23 -11.23 13.43
N LEU A 94 5.62 -12.34 13.02
CA LEU A 94 4.48 -12.92 13.73
C LEU A 94 4.89 -13.93 14.82
N THR A 95 6.02 -14.60 14.63
CA THR A 95 6.40 -15.77 15.45
C THR A 95 7.84 -15.74 15.94
N GLY A 96 8.70 -14.89 15.38
CA GLY A 96 10.14 -14.85 15.67
C GLY A 96 10.94 -15.97 15.00
N ALA A 97 10.31 -16.84 14.20
CA ALA A 97 10.95 -18.00 13.58
C ALA A 97 10.49 -18.19 12.12
N THR A 98 11.23 -18.99 11.34
CA THR A 98 10.92 -19.26 9.91
C THR A 98 10.58 -20.73 9.62
N ASP A 99 10.77 -21.62 10.60
CA ASP A 99 10.62 -23.07 10.51
C ASP A 99 9.17 -23.55 10.56
N HIS A 100 8.22 -22.66 10.87
CA HIS A 100 6.79 -22.96 10.81
C HIS A 100 6.33 -23.37 9.40
N PRO A 101 5.41 -24.34 9.28
CA PRO A 101 4.90 -24.77 7.99
C PRO A 101 4.17 -23.63 7.27
N SER A 102 4.38 -23.53 5.96
CA SER A 102 3.72 -22.53 5.13
C SER A 102 3.37 -23.10 3.77
N ARG A 103 2.21 -22.69 3.24
CA ARG A 103 1.74 -23.11 1.91
C ARG A 103 1.28 -21.90 1.12
N ALA A 104 1.84 -21.72 -0.06
CA ALA A 104 1.34 -20.78 -1.05
C ALA A 104 0.45 -21.54 -2.04
N PHE A 105 -0.80 -21.10 -2.17
CA PHE A 105 -1.70 -21.62 -3.18
C PHE A 105 -1.51 -20.85 -4.49
N ARG A 106 -1.62 -21.54 -5.62
CA ARG A 106 -1.57 -20.89 -6.93
C ARG A 106 -2.85 -20.09 -7.14
N SER A 107 -2.76 -19.02 -7.91
CA SER A 107 -3.95 -18.31 -8.38
C SER A 107 -4.84 -19.32 -9.13
N PRO A 108 -6.15 -19.36 -8.86
CA PRO A 108 -7.09 -20.15 -9.66
C PRO A 108 -7.32 -19.51 -11.04
N PHE A 109 -6.99 -18.22 -11.20
CA PHE A 109 -7.27 -17.47 -12.42
C PHE A 109 -6.27 -17.78 -13.54
N PRO A 110 -6.72 -17.84 -14.81
CA PRO A 110 -5.85 -18.04 -15.96
C PRO A 110 -4.76 -16.97 -16.04
N ILE A 111 -3.52 -17.37 -16.29
CA ILE A 111 -2.38 -16.44 -16.33
C ILE A 111 -2.43 -15.59 -17.61
N GLU A 112 -2.93 -16.18 -18.68
CA GLU A 112 -3.19 -15.56 -19.98
C GLU A 112 -4.18 -14.39 -19.91
N ASN A 113 -5.03 -14.34 -18.88
CA ASN A 113 -5.94 -13.22 -18.67
C ASN A 113 -5.25 -11.99 -18.07
N THR A 114 -3.98 -12.09 -17.67
CA THR A 114 -3.25 -10.99 -17.05
C THR A 114 -1.95 -10.69 -17.79
N GLN A 115 -1.85 -9.51 -18.37
CA GLN A 115 -0.57 -9.01 -18.90
C GLN A 115 0.12 -8.10 -17.88
N LEU A 116 1.23 -8.58 -17.31
CA LEU A 116 2.12 -7.74 -16.49
C LEU A 116 3.17 -7.09 -17.37
N MET A 117 3.32 -5.77 -17.26
CA MET A 117 4.35 -4.97 -17.94
C MET A 117 5.14 -4.14 -16.94
N ILE A 118 6.43 -3.92 -17.21
CA ILE A 118 7.32 -3.12 -16.37
C ILE A 118 7.97 -2.04 -17.22
N HIS A 119 7.67 -0.78 -16.90
CA HIS A 119 8.35 0.36 -17.50
C HIS A 119 9.66 0.65 -16.77
N ASN A 120 10.75 0.02 -17.23
CA ASN A 120 12.01 -0.01 -16.50
C ASN A 120 12.99 1.13 -16.82
N ARG A 121 12.58 2.12 -17.63
CA ARG A 121 13.38 3.32 -17.96
C ARG A 121 13.02 4.57 -17.15
N ILE A 122 11.98 4.50 -16.32
CA ILE A 122 11.52 5.63 -15.52
C ILE A 122 12.03 5.47 -14.08
N SER A 123 12.82 6.42 -13.60
CA SER A 123 13.20 6.50 -12.19
C SER A 123 12.19 7.35 -11.43
N THR A 124 11.56 6.79 -10.39
CA THR A 124 10.66 7.56 -9.50
C THR A 124 11.34 7.93 -8.17
N LYS A 125 12.67 7.85 -8.10
CA LYS A 125 13.44 8.23 -6.90
C LYS A 125 13.29 9.72 -6.65
N TYR A 126 13.28 10.13 -5.38
CA TYR A 126 12.98 11.50 -4.98
C TYR A 126 13.72 12.59 -5.78
N LYS A 127 15.02 12.38 -6.05
CA LYS A 127 15.87 13.33 -6.78
C LYS A 127 15.55 13.45 -8.28
N GLU A 128 14.94 12.43 -8.87
CA GLU A 128 14.69 12.30 -10.32
C GLU A 128 13.19 12.41 -10.64
N ARG A 129 12.34 12.69 -9.63
CA ARG A 129 10.88 12.69 -9.80
C ARG A 129 10.41 13.71 -10.82
N ALA A 130 10.89 14.95 -10.73
CA ALA A 130 10.45 16.00 -11.65
C ALA A 130 10.68 15.61 -13.12
N ASP A 131 11.81 14.96 -13.40
CA ASP A 131 12.17 14.52 -14.76
C ASP A 131 11.28 13.37 -15.27
N SER A 132 10.66 12.62 -14.37
CA SER A 132 9.82 11.47 -14.73
C SER A 132 8.36 11.80 -15.06
N TYR A 133 7.87 13.00 -14.72
CA TYR A 133 6.44 13.34 -14.82
C TYR A 133 5.89 13.19 -16.24
N ALA A 134 6.60 13.74 -17.22
CA ALA A 134 6.20 13.70 -18.62
C ALA A 134 6.15 12.26 -19.16
N SER A 135 7.16 11.45 -18.86
CA SER A 135 7.20 10.04 -19.29
C SER A 135 6.10 9.20 -18.64
N ILE A 136 5.72 9.50 -17.40
CA ILE A 136 4.61 8.82 -16.73
C ILE A 136 3.27 9.22 -17.36
N ALA A 137 3.05 10.51 -17.62
CA ALA A 137 1.84 10.99 -18.27
C ALA A 137 1.67 10.37 -19.68
N SER A 138 2.75 10.34 -20.46
CA SER A 138 2.81 9.70 -21.78
C SER A 138 2.53 8.18 -21.70
N ALA A 139 3.10 7.48 -20.72
CA ALA A 139 2.79 6.07 -20.51
C ALA A 139 1.32 5.83 -20.15
N ILE A 140 0.74 6.65 -19.27
CA ILE A 140 -0.69 6.55 -18.89
C ILE A 140 -1.58 6.76 -20.11
N GLU A 141 -1.33 7.81 -20.89
CA GLU A 141 -2.04 8.11 -22.14
C GLU A 141 -1.96 6.92 -23.11
N GLY A 142 -0.75 6.42 -23.40
CA GLY A 142 -0.54 5.29 -24.32
C GLY A 142 -1.25 4.01 -23.87
N ILE A 143 -1.29 3.75 -22.56
CA ILE A 143 -2.00 2.60 -21.99
C ILE A 143 -3.52 2.76 -22.15
N CYS A 144 -4.06 3.91 -21.75
CA CYS A 144 -5.51 4.13 -21.69
C CYS A 144 -6.14 4.33 -23.09
N ASN A 145 -5.34 4.78 -24.07
CA ASN A 145 -5.77 4.88 -25.47
C ASN A 145 -5.74 3.55 -26.22
N ALA A 146 -5.00 2.54 -25.74
CA ALA A 146 -4.87 1.26 -26.43
C ALA A 146 -6.12 0.39 -26.30
N GLN A 147 -6.88 0.53 -25.22
CA GLN A 147 -8.13 -0.19 -25.00
C GLN A 147 -9.07 0.65 -24.13
N SER A 148 -10.30 0.87 -24.62
CA SER A 148 -11.33 1.57 -23.83
C SER A 148 -11.70 0.74 -22.61
N GLY A 149 -11.80 1.43 -21.47
CA GLY A 149 -12.28 0.85 -20.22
C GLY A 149 -11.78 1.55 -18.97
N ASN A 150 -11.87 0.84 -17.85
CA ASN A 150 -11.65 1.38 -16.52
C ASN A 150 -10.23 1.11 -16.00
N TYR A 151 -9.49 2.15 -15.62
CA TYR A 151 -8.11 2.09 -15.14
C TYR A 151 -7.93 2.77 -13.78
N LEU A 152 -7.07 2.19 -12.93
CA LEU A 152 -6.60 2.84 -11.70
C LEU A 152 -5.09 3.07 -11.71
N VAL A 153 -4.68 4.30 -11.49
CA VAL A 153 -3.29 4.74 -11.41
C VAL A 153 -2.95 5.07 -9.96
N PHE A 154 -1.99 4.34 -9.41
CA PHE A 154 -1.56 4.46 -8.02
C PHE A 154 -0.22 5.19 -7.91
N PHE A 155 -0.20 6.27 -7.13
CA PHE A 155 0.96 7.13 -6.91
C PHE A 155 1.49 7.01 -5.48
N PRO A 156 2.78 7.28 -5.23
CA PRO A 156 3.35 7.16 -3.88
C PRO A 156 3.01 8.36 -2.97
N SER A 157 2.48 9.45 -3.53
CA SER A 157 2.02 10.61 -2.76
C SER A 157 1.06 11.49 -3.56
N TYR A 158 0.21 12.26 -2.87
CA TYR A 158 -0.67 13.25 -3.48
C TYR A 158 0.08 14.31 -4.29
N ALA A 159 1.26 14.75 -3.82
CA ALA A 159 2.04 15.76 -4.52
C ALA A 159 2.54 15.25 -5.89
N TYR A 160 2.93 13.98 -5.95
CA TYR A 160 3.38 13.37 -7.19
C TYR A 160 2.20 13.07 -8.12
N MET A 161 1.10 12.56 -7.57
CA MET A 161 -0.16 12.37 -8.30
C MET A 161 -0.61 13.67 -8.98
N ALA A 162 -0.68 14.77 -8.22
CA ALA A 162 -1.07 16.08 -8.74
C ALA A 162 -0.13 16.56 -9.86
N ALA A 163 1.19 16.45 -9.67
CA ALA A 163 2.15 16.91 -10.68
C ALA A 163 2.06 16.15 -12.01
N VAL A 164 1.78 14.85 -11.98
CA VAL A 164 1.55 14.05 -13.20
C VAL A 164 0.17 14.33 -13.79
N LEU A 165 -0.85 14.47 -12.94
CA LEU A 165 -2.23 14.75 -13.35
C LEU A 165 -2.32 16.04 -14.20
N GLU A 166 -1.60 17.10 -13.83
CA GLU A 166 -1.58 18.34 -14.63
C GLU A 166 -1.14 18.08 -16.07
N LEU A 167 -0.13 17.23 -16.29
CA LEU A 167 0.33 16.86 -17.63
C LEU A 167 -0.65 15.91 -18.34
N VAL A 168 -1.37 15.08 -17.60
CA VAL A 168 -2.39 14.18 -18.17
C VAL A 168 -3.61 14.96 -18.64
N LYS A 169 -4.01 16.03 -17.93
CA LYS A 169 -5.13 16.91 -18.32
C LYS A 169 -4.90 17.62 -19.66
N GLU A 170 -3.64 17.79 -20.07
CA GLU A 170 -3.28 18.33 -21.38
C GLU A 170 -3.41 17.29 -22.52
N ARG A 171 -3.57 16.01 -22.17
CA ARG A 171 -3.48 14.86 -23.09
C ARG A 171 -4.79 14.07 -23.20
N LEU A 172 -5.55 14.00 -22.11
CA LEU A 172 -6.79 13.25 -22.01
C LEU A 172 -7.94 14.17 -21.56
N PRO A 173 -9.18 13.91 -22.02
CA PRO A 173 -10.36 14.68 -21.60
C PRO A 173 -10.55 14.64 -20.08
N GLU A 174 -10.88 15.79 -19.47
CA GLU A 174 -11.01 15.90 -18.01
C GLU A 174 -12.17 15.04 -17.48
N GLU A 175 -13.19 14.79 -18.30
CA GLU A 175 -14.34 13.94 -17.99
C GLU A 175 -13.96 12.47 -17.75
N GLN A 176 -12.82 12.04 -18.29
CA GLN A 176 -12.29 10.68 -18.09
C GLN A 176 -11.50 10.55 -16.77
N LEU A 177 -11.20 11.66 -16.09
CA LEU A 177 -10.26 11.68 -14.98
C LEU A 177 -10.98 11.77 -13.64
N LEU A 178 -10.79 10.77 -12.78
CA LEU A 178 -11.26 10.76 -11.41
C LEU A 178 -10.08 10.89 -10.46
N VAL A 179 -10.17 11.77 -9.47
CA VAL A 179 -9.04 12.05 -8.58
C VAL A 179 -9.43 11.85 -7.13
N GLN A 180 -8.68 11.00 -6.43
CA GLN A 180 -8.85 10.79 -5.01
C GLN A 180 -8.52 12.09 -4.24
N SER A 181 -9.47 12.59 -3.45
CA SER A 181 -9.25 13.71 -2.54
C SER A 181 -8.62 13.26 -1.21
N ARG A 182 -8.05 14.22 -0.47
CA ARG A 182 -7.49 13.94 0.86
C ARG A 182 -8.61 13.84 1.89
N GLY A 183 -8.59 12.79 2.69
CA GLY A 183 -9.55 12.63 3.78
C GLY A 183 -10.96 12.22 3.35
N MET A 184 -11.10 11.58 2.18
CA MET A 184 -12.38 11.00 1.75
C MET A 184 -13.02 10.16 2.86
N THR A 185 -14.27 10.48 3.16
CA THR A 185 -15.18 9.66 3.95
C THR A 185 -15.41 8.30 3.27
N GLU A 186 -16.06 7.37 3.98
CA GLU A 186 -16.42 6.09 3.38
C GLU A 186 -17.36 6.28 2.18
N THR A 187 -18.37 7.13 2.33
CA THR A 187 -19.34 7.42 1.27
C THR A 187 -18.69 8.05 0.05
N GLU A 188 -17.82 9.06 0.22
CA GLU A 188 -17.11 9.67 -0.92
C GLU A 188 -16.20 8.66 -1.65
N ARG A 189 -15.69 7.66 -0.93
CA ARG A 189 -14.92 6.57 -1.53
C ARG A 189 -15.82 5.62 -2.31
N GLU A 190 -16.94 5.21 -1.74
CA GLU A 190 -17.93 4.39 -2.45
C GLU A 190 -18.39 5.09 -3.73
N ASP A 191 -18.69 6.39 -3.65
CA ASP A 191 -19.08 7.21 -4.81
C ASP A 191 -17.97 7.27 -5.87
N PHE A 192 -16.71 7.46 -5.47
CA PHE A 192 -15.57 7.39 -6.38
C PHE A 192 -15.49 6.04 -7.10
N LEU A 193 -15.71 4.94 -6.38
CA LEU A 193 -15.62 3.57 -6.92
C LEU A 193 -16.82 3.19 -7.78
N ASN A 194 -17.99 3.75 -7.49
CA ASN A 194 -19.21 3.53 -8.26
C ASN A 194 -19.14 4.16 -9.65
N GLN A 195 -18.27 5.14 -9.87
CA GLN A 195 -18.01 5.68 -11.20
C GLN A 195 -17.27 4.70 -12.12
N PHE A 196 -16.64 3.65 -11.57
CA PHE A 196 -16.08 2.54 -12.34
C PHE A 196 -17.19 1.51 -12.63
N SER A 197 -18.01 1.82 -13.63
CA SER A 197 -19.11 0.97 -14.09
C SER A 197 -18.75 0.22 -15.37
N THR A 198 -19.35 -0.94 -15.58
CA THR A 198 -19.28 -1.67 -16.86
C THR A 198 -20.01 -0.95 -18.00
N ASP A 199 -20.93 -0.05 -17.65
CA ASP A 199 -21.73 0.72 -18.64
C ASP A 199 -20.99 1.95 -19.18
N ASN A 200 -19.76 2.20 -18.72
CA ASN A 200 -18.95 3.31 -19.19
C ASN A 200 -18.59 3.10 -20.66
N ALA A 201 -19.14 3.94 -21.55
CA ALA A 201 -18.85 3.88 -22.98
C ALA A 201 -17.44 4.40 -23.33
N GLU A 202 -16.90 5.27 -22.46
CA GLU A 202 -15.57 5.86 -22.60
C GLU A 202 -14.62 5.37 -21.49
N THR A 203 -13.32 5.57 -21.72
CA THR A 203 -12.28 5.26 -20.74
C THR A 203 -12.46 6.10 -19.48
N MET A 204 -12.39 5.46 -18.30
CA MET A 204 -12.33 6.15 -17.01
C MET A 204 -11.02 5.82 -16.31
N ILE A 205 -10.36 6.85 -15.77
CA ILE A 205 -9.02 6.76 -15.18
C ILE A 205 -9.04 7.37 -13.78
N GLY A 206 -8.92 6.52 -12.76
CA GLY A 206 -8.81 6.97 -11.37
C GLY A 206 -7.38 7.16 -10.92
N PHE A 207 -7.08 8.33 -10.36
CA PHE A 207 -5.82 8.68 -9.74
C PHE A 207 -5.95 8.53 -8.23
N ALA A 208 -5.17 7.63 -7.64
CA ALA A 208 -5.19 7.34 -6.21
C ALA A 208 -3.78 7.25 -5.62
N VAL A 209 -3.67 7.40 -4.30
CA VAL A 209 -2.41 7.24 -3.56
C VAL A 209 -2.28 5.81 -3.02
N MET A 210 -1.11 5.20 -3.24
CA MET A 210 -0.72 3.91 -2.67
C MET A 210 -0.64 3.97 -1.15
N GLY A 211 -1.15 2.94 -0.47
CA GLY A 211 -1.10 2.86 0.98
C GLY A 211 -2.08 3.86 1.61
N GLY A 212 -3.34 3.49 1.50
CA GLY A 212 -4.50 4.15 2.07
C GLY A 212 -5.67 3.18 1.92
N ILE A 213 -6.89 3.65 2.19
CA ILE A 213 -8.05 2.75 2.16
C ILE A 213 -8.38 2.33 0.71
N PHE A 214 -7.89 3.08 -0.29
CA PHE A 214 -7.91 2.63 -1.68
C PHE A 214 -6.87 1.55 -2.03
N GLY A 215 -6.09 1.05 -1.07
CA GLY A 215 -5.25 -0.14 -1.22
C GLY A 215 -5.93 -1.40 -0.68
N GLU A 216 -6.87 -1.27 0.25
CA GLU A 216 -7.47 -2.37 1.01
C GLU A 216 -8.98 -2.46 0.74
N GLY A 217 -9.54 -3.67 0.53
CA GLY A 217 -11.00 -3.88 0.59
C GLY A 217 -11.88 -3.38 -0.56
N ILE A 218 -11.33 -2.98 -1.72
CA ILE A 218 -12.15 -2.52 -2.87
C ILE A 218 -12.48 -3.68 -3.81
N ASP A 219 -13.76 -3.77 -4.17
CA ASP A 219 -14.30 -4.83 -5.03
C ASP A 219 -14.76 -4.27 -6.38
N LEU A 220 -13.81 -4.11 -7.31
CA LEU A 220 -14.08 -3.82 -8.72
C LEU A 220 -13.89 -5.12 -9.50
N VAL A 221 -15.00 -5.79 -9.80
CA VAL A 221 -15.04 -7.11 -10.45
C VAL A 221 -15.32 -6.98 -11.94
N GLY A 222 -14.73 -7.84 -12.76
CA GLY A 222 -14.97 -7.84 -14.20
C GLY A 222 -14.46 -6.58 -14.89
N GLU A 223 -15.23 -6.09 -15.87
CA GLU A 223 -14.85 -4.92 -16.68
C GLU A 223 -14.91 -3.58 -15.91
N ARG A 224 -15.32 -3.61 -14.64
CA ARG A 224 -15.21 -2.44 -13.75
C ARG A 224 -13.76 -2.01 -13.52
N LEU A 225 -12.78 -2.89 -13.76
CA LEU A 225 -11.37 -2.51 -13.74
C LEU A 225 -10.55 -3.41 -14.67
N ILE A 226 -10.17 -2.89 -15.84
CA ILE A 226 -9.39 -3.63 -16.84
C ILE A 226 -7.88 -3.37 -16.74
N GLY A 227 -7.45 -2.41 -15.91
CA GLY A 227 -6.03 -2.17 -15.70
C GLY A 227 -5.65 -1.44 -14.43
N ALA A 228 -4.51 -1.82 -13.85
CA ALA A 228 -3.88 -1.11 -12.74
C ALA A 228 -2.46 -0.66 -13.12
N ILE A 229 -2.18 0.63 -12.95
CA ILE A 229 -0.87 1.24 -13.19
C ILE A 229 -0.29 1.66 -11.84
N VAL A 230 0.90 1.18 -11.49
CA VAL A 230 1.55 1.46 -10.22
C VAL A 230 2.81 2.28 -10.46
N VAL A 231 2.82 3.53 -10.01
CA VAL A 231 3.94 4.46 -10.15
C VAL A 231 4.85 4.36 -8.93
N GLY A 232 6.03 3.79 -9.14
CA GLY A 232 7.04 3.60 -8.09
C GLY A 232 6.83 2.35 -7.24
N VAL A 233 7.86 1.96 -6.48
CA VAL A 233 7.87 0.72 -5.68
C VAL A 233 7.14 0.79 -4.33
N GLY A 234 6.21 1.74 -4.16
CA GLY A 234 5.35 1.83 -2.97
C GLY A 234 6.05 2.13 -1.64
N LEU A 235 7.31 2.59 -1.63
CA LEU A 235 8.06 2.79 -0.37
C LEU A 235 7.27 3.68 0.61
N PRO A 236 7.18 3.29 1.91
CA PRO A 236 6.65 4.15 2.95
C PRO A 236 7.38 5.50 3.01
N GLN A 237 6.70 6.53 3.51
CA GLN A 237 7.36 7.80 3.79
C GLN A 237 8.47 7.62 4.82
N MET A 238 9.55 8.38 4.64
CA MET A 238 10.62 8.46 5.63
C MET A 238 10.09 9.10 6.91
N GLY A 239 10.60 8.67 8.05
CA GLY A 239 10.21 9.19 9.35
C GLY A 239 10.86 8.39 10.46
N LEU A 240 10.87 8.98 11.66
CA LEU A 240 11.55 8.43 12.84
C LEU A 240 11.20 6.95 13.08
N GLU A 241 9.92 6.60 13.07
CA GLU A 241 9.47 5.22 13.27
C GLU A 241 10.03 4.23 12.24
N ARG A 242 10.15 4.64 10.97
CA ARG A 242 10.73 3.80 9.92
C ARG A 242 12.24 3.66 10.08
N ASP A 243 12.92 4.73 10.48
CA ASP A 243 14.35 4.69 10.79
C ASP A 243 14.62 3.80 12.00
N LEU A 244 13.77 3.85 13.03
CA LEU A 244 13.86 2.97 14.20
C LEU A 244 13.69 1.49 13.84
N ILE A 245 12.67 1.14 13.04
CA ILE A 245 12.50 -0.24 12.52
C ILE A 245 13.71 -0.67 11.71
N ARG A 246 14.20 0.22 10.82
CA ARG A 246 15.38 -0.06 9.99
C ARG A 246 16.57 -0.38 10.87
N ASP A 247 16.88 0.47 11.83
CA ASP A 247 18.08 0.36 12.65
C ASP A 247 18.03 -0.88 13.54
N TYR A 248 16.84 -1.24 14.05
CA TYR A 248 16.62 -2.49 14.78
C TYR A 248 16.92 -3.73 13.91
N PHE A 249 16.19 -3.92 12.80
CA PHE A 249 16.38 -5.11 11.96
C PHE A 249 17.73 -5.13 11.25
N ASN A 250 18.38 -3.96 11.06
CA ASN A 250 19.74 -3.92 10.58
C ASN A 250 20.74 -4.49 11.58
N LYS A 251 20.54 -4.27 12.89
CA LYS A 251 21.36 -4.87 13.94
C LYS A 251 21.08 -6.37 14.09
N GLU A 252 19.81 -6.77 14.04
CA GLU A 252 19.41 -8.16 14.23
C GLU A 252 19.86 -9.08 13.08
N ASN A 253 19.69 -8.65 11.81
CA ASN A 253 19.91 -9.53 10.66
C ASN A 253 20.45 -8.85 9.40
N GLY A 254 20.84 -7.57 9.47
CA GLY A 254 21.39 -6.82 8.34
C GLY A 254 20.37 -6.43 7.25
N ASN A 255 19.08 -6.71 7.42
CA ASN A 255 18.03 -6.44 6.42
C ASN A 255 17.13 -5.27 6.79
N GLY A 256 17.62 -4.30 7.56
CA GLY A 256 16.83 -3.16 8.05
C GLY A 256 16.06 -2.41 6.97
N PHE A 257 16.70 -2.13 5.83
CA PHE A 257 16.02 -1.48 4.70
C PHE A 257 14.86 -2.31 4.14
N ALA A 258 15.05 -3.64 4.08
CA ALA A 258 14.03 -4.53 3.54
C ALA A 258 12.79 -4.56 4.44
N TYR A 259 13.00 -4.69 5.75
CA TYR A 259 11.94 -4.71 6.75
C TYR A 259 11.20 -3.38 6.88
N ALA A 260 11.92 -2.26 6.91
CA ALA A 260 11.31 -0.95 7.14
C ALA A 260 10.63 -0.37 5.89
N TYR A 261 11.14 -0.68 4.69
CA TYR A 261 10.70 0.00 3.45
C TYR A 261 10.34 -0.95 2.32
N GLN A 262 11.21 -1.91 1.99
CA GLN A 262 11.05 -2.71 0.78
C GLN A 262 9.85 -3.66 0.83
N TYR A 263 9.74 -4.49 1.87
CA TYR A 263 8.65 -5.46 2.00
C TYR A 263 7.30 -4.75 2.23
N PRO A 264 7.19 -3.75 3.14
CA PRO A 264 5.95 -2.98 3.26
C PRO A 264 5.57 -2.28 1.95
N GLY A 265 6.55 -1.73 1.22
CA GLY A 265 6.28 -1.06 -0.04
C GLY A 265 5.80 -2.02 -1.13
N PHE A 266 6.42 -3.19 -1.25
CA PHE A 266 5.99 -4.20 -2.21
C PHE A 266 4.62 -4.80 -1.87
N ASN A 267 4.27 -4.92 -0.58
CA ASN A 267 2.92 -5.32 -0.16
C ASN A 267 1.85 -4.34 -0.65
N ARG A 268 2.12 -3.03 -0.62
CA ARG A 268 1.23 -2.01 -1.19
C ARG A 268 1.08 -2.17 -2.71
N VAL A 269 2.17 -2.52 -3.40
CA VAL A 269 2.13 -2.84 -4.84
C VAL A 269 1.21 -4.05 -5.07
N LEU A 270 1.41 -5.16 -4.35
CA LEU A 270 0.56 -6.36 -4.47
C LEU A 270 -0.92 -6.05 -4.20
N GLN A 271 -1.21 -5.27 -3.16
CA GLN A 271 -2.57 -4.84 -2.82
C GLN A 271 -3.22 -3.98 -3.92
N ALA A 272 -2.45 -3.08 -4.54
CA ALA A 272 -2.92 -2.24 -5.64
C ALA A 272 -3.19 -3.07 -6.91
N THR A 273 -2.33 -4.05 -7.20
CA THR A 273 -2.42 -4.87 -8.42
C THR A 273 -3.42 -6.03 -8.31
N GLY A 274 -3.67 -6.55 -7.10
CA GLY A 274 -4.55 -7.69 -6.84
C GLY A 274 -6.04 -7.40 -7.05
N ARG A 275 -6.35 -6.26 -7.67
CA ARG A 275 -7.69 -5.75 -7.95
C ARG A 275 -8.15 -6.02 -9.38
N VAL A 276 -7.20 -6.23 -10.29
CA VAL A 276 -7.48 -6.37 -11.73
C VAL A 276 -8.15 -7.70 -12.05
N ILE A 277 -7.86 -8.75 -11.29
CA ILE A 277 -8.40 -10.10 -11.53
C ILE A 277 -9.05 -10.60 -10.25
N ARG A 278 -10.39 -10.71 -10.27
CA ARG A 278 -11.25 -11.18 -9.19
C ARG A 278 -12.02 -12.44 -9.55
N THR A 279 -12.23 -12.70 -10.84
CA THR A 279 -12.89 -13.90 -11.35
C THR A 279 -12.05 -14.62 -12.41
N GLU A 280 -12.43 -15.84 -12.78
CA GLU A 280 -11.79 -16.63 -13.84
C GLU A 280 -11.98 -16.02 -15.25
N THR A 281 -12.97 -15.15 -15.42
CA THR A 281 -13.28 -14.47 -16.68
C THR A 281 -12.69 -13.07 -16.76
N ASP A 282 -12.25 -12.51 -15.64
CA ASP A 282 -11.64 -11.18 -15.62
C ASP A 282 -10.37 -11.20 -16.46
N ARG A 283 -10.21 -10.16 -17.28
CA ARG A 283 -9.03 -9.93 -18.12
C ARG A 283 -8.55 -8.51 -17.91
N GLY A 284 -7.25 -8.35 -17.72
CA GLY A 284 -6.71 -7.03 -17.52
C GLY A 284 -5.19 -6.95 -17.51
N ILE A 285 -4.71 -5.72 -17.35
CA ILE A 285 -3.29 -5.42 -17.40
C ILE A 285 -2.79 -4.87 -16.07
N ILE A 286 -1.54 -5.17 -15.76
CA ILE A 286 -0.84 -4.55 -14.64
C ILE A 286 0.41 -3.89 -15.22
N VAL A 287 0.60 -2.59 -14.94
CA VAL A 287 1.78 -1.86 -15.38
C VAL A 287 2.54 -1.32 -14.18
N LEU A 288 3.80 -1.72 -14.02
CA LEU A 288 4.68 -1.25 -12.96
C LEU A 288 5.67 -0.24 -13.53
N ILE A 289 5.59 1.02 -13.09
CA ILE A 289 6.44 2.10 -13.58
C ILE A 289 7.51 2.44 -12.55
N ASP A 290 8.67 1.78 -12.67
CA ASP A 290 9.91 2.11 -11.95
C ASP A 290 11.06 1.22 -12.47
N GLU A 291 12.24 1.79 -12.70
CA GLU A 291 13.46 1.03 -13.02
C GLU A 291 13.78 -0.05 -11.97
N ARG A 292 13.46 0.20 -10.69
CA ARG A 292 13.79 -0.70 -9.58
C ARG A 292 13.07 -2.04 -9.68
N PHE A 293 11.93 -2.13 -10.38
CA PHE A 293 11.26 -3.40 -10.63
C PHE A 293 12.07 -4.36 -11.51
N ALA A 294 13.07 -3.87 -12.25
CA ALA A 294 14.04 -4.71 -12.96
C ALA A 294 15.14 -5.28 -12.04
N HIS A 295 15.35 -4.69 -10.86
CA HIS A 295 16.41 -5.14 -9.94
C HIS A 295 16.08 -6.48 -9.29
N ALA A 296 17.08 -7.37 -9.20
CA ALA A 296 16.93 -8.70 -8.61
C ALA A 296 16.27 -8.69 -7.22
N ARG A 297 16.55 -7.67 -6.40
CA ARG A 297 15.97 -7.53 -5.05
C ARG A 297 14.45 -7.37 -5.04
N TYR A 298 13.86 -6.73 -6.07
CA TYR A 298 12.40 -6.60 -6.20
C TYR A 298 11.81 -7.79 -6.95
N ARG A 299 12.51 -8.26 -8.00
CA ARG A 299 12.13 -9.46 -8.77
C ARG A 299 11.94 -10.71 -7.91
N ARG A 300 12.72 -10.87 -6.84
CA ARG A 300 12.58 -11.99 -5.87
C ARG A 300 11.29 -11.94 -5.05
N LEU A 301 10.63 -10.79 -4.98
CA LEU A 301 9.36 -10.61 -4.25
C LEU A 301 8.15 -10.98 -5.12
N PHE A 302 8.35 -11.11 -6.44
CA PHE A 302 7.24 -11.29 -7.38
C PHE A 302 6.55 -12.63 -7.12
N PRO A 303 5.21 -12.65 -7.05
CA PRO A 303 4.47 -13.89 -6.92
C PRO A 303 4.68 -14.75 -8.16
N ALA A 304 4.47 -16.06 -8.03
CA ALA A 304 4.77 -17.01 -9.09
C ALA A 304 4.02 -16.73 -10.41
N HIS A 305 2.80 -16.18 -10.34
CA HIS A 305 1.99 -15.83 -11.51
C HIS A 305 2.53 -14.61 -12.28
N TRP A 306 3.48 -13.83 -11.73
CA TRP A 306 4.11 -12.68 -12.40
C TRP A 306 5.32 -13.04 -13.28
N ARG A 307 5.63 -14.33 -13.45
CA ARG A 307 6.84 -14.78 -14.17
C ARG A 307 6.84 -14.41 -15.66
N GLY A 308 5.68 -14.20 -16.30
CA GLY A 308 5.53 -13.87 -17.72
C GLY A 308 5.53 -12.37 -18.07
N PHE A 309 5.92 -11.51 -17.13
CA PHE A 309 6.00 -10.06 -17.33
C PHE A 309 6.84 -9.66 -18.56
N GLN A 310 6.49 -8.53 -19.16
CA GLN A 310 7.23 -7.93 -20.28
C GLN A 310 7.88 -6.61 -19.84
N PHE A 311 9.04 -6.28 -20.40
CA PHE A 311 9.60 -4.94 -20.25
C PHE A 311 9.06 -4.04 -21.36
N ILE A 312 8.75 -2.79 -20.99
CA ILE A 312 8.35 -1.74 -21.92
C ILE A 312 9.26 -0.52 -21.68
N GLN A 313 9.72 0.11 -22.76
CA GLN A 313 10.66 1.24 -22.73
C GLN A 313 10.18 2.44 -23.55
N SER A 314 9.11 2.27 -24.34
CA SER A 314 8.55 3.31 -25.19
C SER A 314 7.03 3.15 -25.35
N GLU A 315 6.37 4.22 -25.80
CA GLU A 315 4.94 4.19 -26.16
C GLU A 315 4.63 3.16 -27.25
N GLY A 316 5.53 2.99 -28.23
CA GLY A 316 5.37 1.98 -29.28
C GLY A 316 5.34 0.56 -28.73
N GLU A 317 6.23 0.24 -27.79
CA GLU A 317 6.24 -1.07 -27.13
C GLU A 317 4.98 -1.28 -26.27
N ILE A 318 4.51 -0.24 -25.56
CA ILE A 318 3.24 -0.29 -24.82
C ILE A 318 2.11 -0.68 -25.76
N LYS A 319 1.96 0.05 -26.87
CA LYS A 319 0.92 -0.18 -27.85
C LYS A 319 0.98 -1.60 -28.42
N ASP A 320 2.15 -2.02 -28.88
CA ASP A 320 2.36 -3.35 -29.46
C ASP A 320 2.00 -4.49 -28.50
N HIS A 321 2.39 -4.37 -27.23
CA HIS A 321 2.07 -5.38 -26.22
C HIS A 321 0.58 -5.40 -25.87
N LEU A 322 -0.04 -4.22 -25.77
CA LEU A 322 -1.46 -4.10 -25.45
C LEU A 322 -2.36 -4.57 -26.60
N GLU A 323 -2.08 -4.19 -27.84
CA GLU A 323 -2.82 -4.66 -29.01
C GLU A 323 -2.78 -6.18 -29.10
N ARG A 324 -1.58 -6.79 -28.95
CA ARG A 324 -1.46 -8.27 -28.94
C ARG A 324 -2.25 -8.92 -27.81
N PHE A 325 -2.24 -8.31 -26.63
CA PHE A 325 -2.98 -8.83 -25.49
C PHE A 325 -4.48 -8.74 -25.72
N TRP A 326 -5.02 -7.60 -26.16
CA TRP A 326 -6.46 -7.42 -26.33
C TRP A 326 -7.04 -8.09 -27.59
N LEU A 327 -6.24 -8.28 -28.66
CA LEU A 327 -6.64 -9.00 -29.88
C LEU A 327 -6.84 -10.51 -29.66
N GLN A 328 -6.25 -11.08 -28.60
CA GLN A 328 -6.44 -12.48 -28.23
C GLN A 328 -7.74 -12.68 -27.41
N SER A 329 -8.75 -11.84 -27.58
CA SER A 329 -10.05 -11.89 -26.86
C SER A 329 -11.15 -12.50 -27.72
#